data_AF-A0A067RK59-F1
#
_entry.id   AF-A0A067RK59-F1
#
_cell.length_a   1.000
_cell.length_b   1.000
_cell.length_c   1.000
_cell.angle_alpha   90.00
_cell.angle_beta   90.00
_cell.angle_gamma   90.00
#
_symmetry.space_group_name_H-M   'P 1'
#
loop_
_entity.id
_entity.type
_entity.pdbx_description
1 polymer ?
#
loop_
_entity_poly.entity_id
_entity_poly.type
_entity_poly.pdbx_seq_one_letter_code
_entity_poly.pdbx_strand_id
1 'polypeptide(L)'
;MSTFQDRLRIPWRGGAKQISIDSALPIFLQPLLAYIAAQSVWCTVLVSMVMLLSMCYLYSVFVQFLPRTKFFFVWTLTSAVLLLLVFELSVVPFLEIMPHENCVLMGLVVSSGICFYKVRTRADLSCVVHANVGDETELVCSVYRRRFPPSTFHCRICQACVIKRDIHCVWLDCCIGDKNHQLFVFGVLFSAGALVYGAILTITTVCHPSFYIMETVLLPDDCSDVYHDFMIALCFVSSIYCIVIAFLLLILL
;
A
#
# COMPACT_ATOMS: atom_id res chain seq x y z
N MET A 1 -16.56 16.67 -17.70
CA MET A 1 -15.46 15.74 -17.35
C MET A 1 -15.78 14.27 -17.68
N SER A 2 -16.83 13.99 -18.47
CA SER A 2 -17.28 12.63 -18.84
C SER A 2 -16.70 12.09 -20.16
N THR A 3 -16.27 12.96 -21.08
CA THR A 3 -15.87 12.57 -22.45
C THR A 3 -14.49 11.90 -22.56
N PHE A 4 -13.57 12.15 -21.62
CA PHE A 4 -12.23 11.54 -21.62
C PHE A 4 -12.21 10.19 -20.90
N GLN A 5 -12.99 10.05 -19.82
CA GLN A 5 -13.14 8.80 -19.07
C GLN A 5 -13.76 7.67 -19.91
N ASP A 6 -14.62 7.99 -20.88
CA ASP A 6 -15.23 6.98 -21.78
C ASP A 6 -14.28 6.41 -22.85
N ARG A 7 -13.16 7.12 -23.12
CA ARG A 7 -12.23 6.81 -24.21
C ARG A 7 -11.01 6.01 -23.76
N LEU A 8 -10.66 6.03 -22.47
CA LEU A 8 -9.53 5.26 -21.96
C LEU A 8 -9.94 3.80 -21.69
N ARG A 9 -9.89 2.97 -22.75
CA ARG A 9 -10.14 1.53 -22.67
C ARG A 9 -8.86 0.79 -23.02
N ILE A 10 -8.36 -0.04 -22.10
CA ILE A 10 -7.18 -0.87 -22.36
C ILE A 10 -7.66 -2.22 -22.90
N PRO A 11 -7.10 -2.71 -24.03
CA PRO A 11 -7.42 -4.04 -24.53
C PRO A 11 -6.93 -5.09 -23.54
N TRP A 12 -7.85 -5.92 -23.03
CA TRP A 12 -7.55 -7.05 -22.16
C TRP A 12 -8.09 -8.35 -22.76
N ARG A 13 -7.59 -9.50 -22.31
CA ARG A 13 -8.12 -10.81 -22.73
C ARG A 13 -9.59 -10.91 -22.31
N GLY A 14 -10.50 -10.79 -23.28
CA GLY A 14 -11.96 -10.79 -23.07
C GLY A 14 -12.68 -9.46 -23.35
N GLY A 15 -11.98 -8.40 -23.77
CA GLY A 15 -12.59 -7.12 -24.17
C GLY A 15 -11.85 -5.89 -23.62
N ALA A 16 -12.22 -4.71 -24.11
CA ALA A 16 -11.61 -3.46 -23.67
C ALA A 16 -12.19 -3.03 -22.31
N LYS A 17 -11.36 -3.01 -21.25
CA LYS A 17 -11.77 -2.64 -19.90
C LYS A 17 -11.56 -1.14 -19.70
N GLN A 18 -12.62 -0.43 -19.27
CA GLN A 18 -12.54 0.99 -18.96
C GLN A 18 -11.72 1.19 -17.68
N ILE A 19 -10.70 2.06 -17.73
CA ILE A 19 -9.89 2.40 -16.56
C ILE A 19 -10.31 3.78 -16.08
N SER A 20 -10.73 3.88 -14.83
CA SER A 20 -10.98 5.15 -14.17
C SER A 20 -9.69 5.95 -14.07
N ILE A 21 -9.76 7.25 -14.37
CA ILE A 21 -8.60 8.18 -14.27
C ILE A 21 -7.96 8.10 -12.88
N ASP A 22 -8.77 7.99 -11.82
CA ASP A 22 -8.31 7.86 -10.44
C ASP A 22 -7.43 6.62 -10.20
N SER A 23 -7.59 5.57 -11.02
CA SER A 23 -6.74 4.36 -10.97
C SER A 23 -5.51 4.48 -11.86
N ALA A 24 -5.58 5.23 -12.96
CA ALA A 24 -4.41 5.48 -13.80
C ALA A 24 -3.42 6.45 -13.15
N LEU A 25 -3.93 7.41 -12.36
CA LEU A 25 -3.12 8.50 -11.79
C LEU A 25 -1.92 8.00 -10.96
N PRO A 26 -2.06 7.09 -9.97
CA PRO A 26 -0.90 6.60 -9.20
C PRO A 26 0.17 5.92 -10.06
N ILE A 27 -0.24 5.21 -11.11
CA ILE A 27 0.67 4.43 -11.97
C ILE A 27 1.69 5.33 -12.67
N PHE A 28 1.28 6.54 -13.07
CA PHE A 28 2.17 7.50 -13.74
C PHE A 28 2.76 8.53 -12.77
N LEU A 29 1.98 8.95 -11.77
CA LEU A 29 2.40 9.97 -10.83
C LEU A 29 3.54 9.47 -9.94
N GLN A 30 3.49 8.23 -9.48
CA GLN A 30 4.46 7.73 -8.52
C GLN A 30 5.87 7.54 -9.11
N PRO A 31 6.07 6.96 -10.32
CA PRO A 31 7.39 6.96 -10.97
C PRO A 31 7.90 8.38 -11.25
N LEU A 32 7.03 9.31 -11.64
CA LEU A 32 7.41 10.70 -11.89
C LEU A 32 7.90 11.38 -10.61
N LEU A 33 7.19 11.21 -9.50
CA LEU A 33 7.61 11.75 -8.19
C LEU A 33 8.93 11.14 -7.73
N ALA A 34 9.13 9.83 -7.92
CA ALA A 34 10.39 9.17 -7.62
C ALA A 34 11.55 9.71 -8.47
N TYR A 35 11.32 9.93 -9.77
CA TYR A 35 12.31 10.53 -10.68
C TYR A 35 12.70 11.96 -10.25
N ILE A 36 11.72 12.79 -9.87
CA ILE A 36 11.96 14.16 -9.39
C ILE A 36 12.72 14.12 -8.07
N ALA A 37 12.32 13.27 -7.13
CA ALA A 37 12.99 13.11 -5.84
C ALA A 37 14.47 12.73 -6.04
N ALA A 38 14.77 11.79 -6.95
CA ALA A 38 16.13 11.33 -7.23
C ALA A 38 17.08 12.38 -7.83
N GLN A 39 16.63 13.60 -8.13
CA GLN A 39 17.48 14.66 -8.69
C GLN A 39 18.40 15.32 -7.64
N SER A 40 17.94 15.44 -6.39
CA SER A 40 18.75 16.05 -5.32
C SER A 40 18.15 15.77 -3.95
N VAL A 41 18.96 15.93 -2.90
CA VAL A 41 18.50 15.85 -1.49
C VAL A 41 17.30 16.77 -1.24
N TRP A 42 17.35 18.00 -1.77
CA TRP A 42 16.27 18.98 -1.60
C TRP A 42 14.99 18.53 -2.31
N CYS A 43 15.11 17.93 -3.50
CA CYS A 43 13.98 17.34 -4.20
C CYS A 43 13.38 16.19 -3.40
N THR A 44 14.18 15.30 -2.83
CA THR A 44 13.72 14.19 -1.97
C THR A 44 12.93 14.69 -0.77
N VAL A 45 13.47 15.67 -0.04
CA VAL A 45 12.79 16.24 1.14
C VAL A 45 11.48 16.91 0.73
N LEU A 46 11.50 17.74 -0.32
CA LEU A 46 10.32 18.45 -0.79
C LEU A 46 9.23 17.50 -1.27
N VAL A 47 9.59 16.54 -2.13
CA VAL A 47 8.65 15.55 -2.68
C VAL A 47 8.08 14.68 -1.57
N SER A 48 8.90 14.23 -0.62
CA SER A 48 8.42 13.42 0.53
C SER A 48 7.42 14.20 1.39
N MET A 49 7.74 15.46 1.72
CA MET A 49 6.83 16.32 2.50
C MET A 49 5.52 16.61 1.77
N VAL A 50 5.60 17.01 0.50
CA VAL A 50 4.40 17.31 -0.32
C VAL A 50 3.55 16.06 -0.51
N MET A 51 4.17 14.90 -0.74
CA MET A 51 3.45 13.63 -0.88
C MET A 51 2.72 13.26 0.42
N LEU A 52 3.35 13.39 1.59
CA LEU A 52 2.70 13.12 2.87
C LEU A 52 1.51 14.06 3.11
N LEU A 53 1.70 15.37 2.94
CA LEU A 53 0.63 16.36 3.12
C LEU A 53 -0.51 16.16 2.14
N SER A 54 -0.20 15.88 0.87
CA SER A 54 -1.22 15.62 -0.15
C SER A 54 -1.97 14.32 0.10
N MET A 55 -1.31 13.23 0.56
CA MET A 55 -2.00 11.99 0.94
C MET A 55 -2.92 12.19 2.14
N CYS A 56 -2.50 12.94 3.16
CA CYS A 56 -3.37 13.28 4.30
C CYS A 56 -4.57 14.11 3.85
N TYR A 57 -4.35 15.14 3.02
CA TYR A 57 -5.43 15.96 2.48
C TYR A 57 -6.40 15.15 1.62
N LEU A 58 -5.89 14.36 0.67
CA LEU A 58 -6.70 13.49 -0.18
C LEU A 58 -7.46 12.46 0.64
N TYR A 59 -6.87 11.91 1.70
CA TYR A 59 -7.56 11.00 2.62
C TYR A 59 -8.75 11.70 3.27
N SER A 60 -8.56 12.90 3.84
CA SER A 60 -9.63 13.69 4.44
C SER A 60 -10.74 14.02 3.43
N VAL A 61 -10.38 14.45 2.21
CA VAL A 61 -11.34 14.81 1.17
C VAL A 61 -12.07 13.60 0.62
N PHE A 62 -11.38 12.53 0.26
CA PHE A 62 -12.02 11.36 -0.36
C PHE A 62 -12.88 10.58 0.62
N VAL A 63 -12.47 10.46 1.89
CA VAL A 63 -13.31 9.87 2.94
C VAL A 63 -14.62 10.65 3.11
N GLN A 64 -14.61 11.98 2.92
CA GLN A 64 -15.79 12.83 3.06
C GLN A 64 -16.64 12.91 1.78
N PHE A 65 -16.03 13.08 0.61
CA PHE A 65 -16.71 13.51 -0.62
C PHE A 65 -16.73 12.45 -1.74
N LEU A 66 -15.74 11.56 -1.83
CA LEU A 66 -15.64 10.58 -2.92
C LEU A 66 -15.35 9.17 -2.35
N PRO A 67 -16.34 8.56 -1.69
CA PRO A 67 -16.15 7.33 -0.94
C PRO A 67 -15.72 6.13 -1.80
N ARG A 68 -15.92 6.14 -3.13
CA ARG A 68 -15.69 4.97 -4.01
C ARG A 68 -14.41 5.02 -4.86
N THR A 69 -13.46 5.89 -4.53
CA THR A 69 -12.20 5.96 -5.30
C THR A 69 -11.34 4.72 -5.07
N LYS A 70 -10.75 4.18 -6.14
CA LYS A 70 -9.73 3.11 -6.06
C LYS A 70 -8.30 3.66 -5.93
N PHE A 71 -8.16 4.97 -5.81
CA PHE A 71 -6.89 5.68 -5.82
C PHE A 71 -5.90 5.11 -4.78
N PHE A 72 -6.31 5.01 -3.51
CA PHE A 72 -5.43 4.53 -2.43
C PHE A 72 -5.01 3.07 -2.61
N PHE A 73 -5.93 2.19 -3.00
CA PHE A 73 -5.59 0.79 -3.26
C PHE A 73 -4.60 0.65 -4.42
N VAL A 74 -4.81 1.39 -5.51
CA VAL A 74 -3.88 1.36 -6.64
C VAL A 74 -2.54 1.98 -6.25
N TRP A 75 -2.52 3.07 -5.48
CA TRP A 75 -1.30 3.68 -4.95
C TRP A 75 -0.48 2.69 -4.11
N THR A 76 -1.12 1.94 -3.20
CA THR A 76 -0.46 0.90 -2.41
C THR A 76 0.16 -0.17 -3.31
N LEU A 77 -0.59 -0.65 -4.30
CA LEU A 77 -0.12 -1.69 -5.21
C LEU A 77 1.03 -1.21 -6.10
N THR A 78 0.93 0.00 -6.65
CA THR A 78 2.01 0.60 -7.45
C THR A 78 3.24 0.87 -6.60
N SER A 79 3.09 1.32 -5.35
CA SER A 79 4.15 1.43 -4.35
C SER A 79 4.88 0.12 -4.13
N ALA A 80 4.16 -0.95 -3.80
CA ALA A 80 4.77 -2.26 -3.58
C ALA A 80 5.54 -2.74 -4.81
N VAL A 81 4.94 -2.63 -6.01
CA VAL A 81 5.58 -3.10 -7.25
C VAL A 81 6.81 -2.26 -7.59
N LEU A 82 6.75 -0.92 -7.54
CA LEU A 82 7.90 -0.08 -7.85
C LEU A 82 9.05 -0.30 -6.85
N LEU A 83 8.75 -0.43 -5.56
CA LEU A 83 9.76 -0.72 -4.54
C LEU A 83 10.45 -2.06 -4.77
N LEU A 84 9.68 -3.11 -5.10
CA LEU A 84 10.25 -4.42 -5.44
C LEU A 84 11.09 -4.38 -6.72
N LEU A 85 10.65 -3.65 -7.74
CA LEU A 85 11.40 -3.49 -8.97
C LEU A 85 12.72 -2.73 -8.74
N VAL A 86 12.70 -1.64 -7.98
CA VAL A 86 13.92 -0.92 -7.62
C VAL A 86 14.87 -1.83 -6.82
N PHE A 87 14.35 -2.56 -5.84
CA PHE A 87 15.15 -3.49 -5.04
C PHE A 87 15.81 -4.59 -5.89
N GLU A 88 15.03 -5.33 -6.67
CA GLU A 88 15.52 -6.48 -7.45
C GLU A 88 16.37 -6.08 -8.65
N LEU A 89 16.06 -4.96 -9.32
CA LEU A 89 16.77 -4.54 -10.53
C LEU A 89 17.95 -3.61 -10.26
N SER A 90 17.96 -2.93 -9.11
CA SER A 90 18.99 -1.95 -8.79
C SER A 90 19.81 -2.41 -7.59
N VAL A 91 19.19 -2.80 -6.47
CA VAL A 91 19.92 -3.11 -5.22
C VAL A 91 20.57 -4.50 -5.24
N VAL A 92 19.83 -5.55 -5.62
CA VAL A 92 20.35 -6.93 -5.65
C VAL A 92 21.56 -7.11 -6.59
N PRO A 93 21.61 -6.49 -7.78
CA PRO A 93 22.76 -6.61 -8.69
C PRO A 93 24.07 -5.99 -8.17
N PHE A 94 24.06 -5.18 -7.10
CA PHE A 94 25.30 -4.67 -6.49
C PHE A 94 26.15 -5.77 -5.83
N LEU A 95 25.66 -7.03 -5.76
CA LEU A 95 26.36 -8.21 -5.22
C LEU A 95 26.76 -8.13 -3.73
N GLU A 96 26.36 -7.08 -3.03
CA GLU A 96 26.58 -6.93 -1.59
C GLU A 96 25.52 -7.69 -0.77
N ILE A 97 24.33 -7.90 -1.33
CA ILE A 97 23.23 -8.61 -0.65
C ILE A 97 23.39 -10.12 -0.83
N MET A 98 23.38 -10.85 0.29
CA MET A 98 23.43 -12.31 0.25
C MET A 98 22.09 -12.90 -0.23
N PRO A 99 22.08 -14.03 -0.98
CA PRO A 99 20.85 -14.64 -1.47
C PRO A 99 19.84 -14.98 -0.38
N HIS A 100 20.30 -15.33 0.83
CA HIS A 100 19.42 -15.64 1.95
C HIS A 100 18.72 -14.39 2.51
N GLU A 101 19.37 -13.23 2.49
CA GLU A 101 18.77 -11.95 2.91
C GLU A 101 17.65 -11.56 1.94
N ASN A 102 17.88 -11.70 0.63
CA ASN A 102 16.83 -11.49 -0.36
C ASN A 102 15.67 -12.48 -0.18
N CYS A 103 15.95 -13.77 0.04
CA CYS A 103 14.91 -14.77 0.33
C CYS A 103 14.06 -14.41 1.55
N VAL A 104 14.66 -13.86 2.62
CA VAL A 104 13.93 -13.41 3.81
C VAL A 104 13.01 -12.24 3.45
N LEU A 105 13.52 -11.23 2.74
CA LEU A 105 12.70 -10.08 2.31
C LEU A 105 11.53 -10.52 1.43
N MET A 106 11.80 -11.36 0.43
CA MET A 106 10.77 -11.89 -0.46
C MET A 106 9.73 -12.72 0.31
N GLY A 107 10.17 -13.49 1.30
CA GLY A 107 9.29 -14.22 2.21
C GLY A 107 8.32 -13.32 2.98
N LEU A 108 8.80 -12.18 3.49
CA LEU A 108 7.96 -11.19 4.18
C LEU A 108 6.95 -10.54 3.23
N VAL A 109 7.38 -10.16 2.03
CA VAL A 109 6.54 -9.56 0.98
C VAL A 109 5.42 -10.53 0.55
N VAL A 110 5.77 -11.78 0.27
CA VAL A 110 4.81 -12.82 -0.13
C VAL A 110 3.83 -13.11 1.02
N SER A 111 4.32 -13.20 2.26
CA SER A 111 3.47 -13.41 3.43
C SER A 111 2.47 -12.28 3.64
N SER A 112 2.92 -11.02 3.49
CA SER A 112 2.05 -9.84 3.49
C SER A 112 0.97 -9.92 2.39
N GLY A 113 1.37 -10.21 1.15
CA GLY A 113 0.46 -10.35 0.01
C GLY A 113 -0.60 -11.44 0.23
N ILE A 114 -0.21 -12.60 0.77
CA ILE A 114 -1.14 -13.68 1.12
C ILE A 114 -2.12 -13.25 2.21
N CYS A 115 -1.64 -12.56 3.25
CA CYS A 115 -2.50 -12.03 4.31
C CYS A 115 -3.54 -11.07 3.74
N PHE A 116 -3.13 -10.06 2.97
CA PHE A 116 -4.06 -9.08 2.39
C PHE A 116 -5.02 -9.70 1.36
N TYR A 117 -4.57 -10.67 0.57
CA TYR A 117 -5.45 -11.44 -0.30
C TYR A 117 -6.54 -12.18 0.47
N LYS A 118 -6.16 -12.84 1.59
CA LYS A 118 -7.12 -13.51 2.46
C LYS A 118 -8.04 -12.52 3.19
N VAL A 119 -7.54 -11.36 3.60
CA VAL A 119 -8.35 -10.28 4.20
C VAL A 119 -9.47 -9.87 3.23
N ARG A 120 -9.12 -9.60 1.98
CA ARG A 120 -10.06 -9.19 0.94
C ARG A 120 -11.07 -10.28 0.62
N THR A 121 -10.59 -11.51 0.38
CA THR A 121 -11.47 -12.65 0.11
C THR A 121 -12.49 -12.88 1.23
N ARG A 122 -12.06 -12.75 2.51
CA ARG A 122 -12.97 -12.86 3.66
C ARG A 122 -13.89 -11.65 3.81
N ALA A 123 -13.45 -10.46 3.42
CA ALA A 123 -14.30 -9.27 3.41
C ALA A 123 -15.46 -9.42 2.42
N ASP A 124 -15.16 -9.93 1.21
CA ASP A 124 -16.16 -10.18 0.17
C ASP A 124 -17.16 -11.25 0.60
N LEU A 125 -16.69 -12.33 1.25
CA LEU A 125 -17.57 -13.37 1.80
C LEU A 125 -18.42 -12.87 2.98
N SER A 126 -17.95 -11.88 3.74
CA SER A 126 -18.65 -11.32 4.89
C SER A 126 -19.68 -10.24 4.49
N CYS A 127 -19.69 -9.80 3.23
CA CYS A 127 -20.71 -8.90 2.72
C CYS A 127 -22.02 -9.65 2.49
N VAL A 128 -23.06 -9.26 3.23
CA VAL A 128 -24.40 -9.86 3.06
C VAL A 128 -25.07 -9.19 1.85
N VAL A 129 -24.93 -9.79 0.67
CA VAL A 129 -25.59 -9.26 -0.56
C VAL A 129 -27.02 -9.80 -0.73
N HIS A 130 -27.39 -10.93 -0.15
CA HIS A 130 -28.77 -11.44 -0.23
C HIS A 130 -29.16 -12.18 1.05
N ALA A 131 -30.21 -11.70 1.73
CA ALA A 131 -30.90 -12.46 2.77
C ALA A 131 -32.07 -13.20 2.11
N ASN A 132 -32.00 -14.53 2.07
CA ASN A 132 -33.22 -15.34 2.14
C ASN A 132 -33.67 -15.34 3.59
N VAL A 133 -34.94 -14.98 3.78
CA VAL A 133 -35.59 -14.74 5.08
C VAL A 133 -35.71 -16.05 5.85
N GLY A 134 -35.31 -16.05 7.11
CA GLY A 134 -35.50 -17.15 8.05
C GLY A 134 -34.91 -16.84 9.43
N ASP A 135 -35.81 -16.40 10.32
CA ASP A 135 -35.73 -16.40 11.78
C ASP A 135 -34.96 -15.29 12.53
N GLU A 136 -35.50 -14.98 13.71
CA GLU A 136 -35.55 -13.68 14.38
C GLU A 136 -34.28 -13.24 15.15
N THR A 137 -33.94 -11.96 14.99
CA THR A 137 -33.40 -10.98 15.97
C THR A 137 -32.93 -9.77 15.16
N GLU A 138 -33.84 -8.82 14.88
CA GLU A 138 -33.83 -8.08 13.61
C GLU A 138 -33.46 -6.59 13.74
N LEU A 139 -32.26 -6.21 13.27
CA LEU A 139 -31.91 -4.81 13.00
C LEU A 139 -32.10 -4.52 11.51
N VAL A 140 -32.95 -3.54 11.20
CA VAL A 140 -33.27 -3.13 9.83
C VAL A 140 -32.23 -2.12 9.34
N CYS A 141 -31.61 -2.36 8.18
CA CYS A 141 -30.78 -1.34 7.52
C CYS A 141 -31.68 -0.20 7.02
N SER A 142 -31.49 1.02 7.50
CA SER A 142 -32.31 2.20 7.15
C SER A 142 -32.30 2.53 5.64
N VAL A 143 -31.26 2.10 4.91
CA VAL A 143 -31.09 2.36 3.48
C VAL A 143 -31.85 1.35 2.61
N TYR A 144 -31.78 0.05 2.95
CA TYR A 144 -32.38 -1.01 2.13
C TYR A 144 -33.67 -1.60 2.72
N ARG A 145 -34.07 -1.18 3.93
CA ARG A 145 -35.21 -1.72 4.70
C ARG A 145 -35.21 -3.26 4.80
N ARG A 146 -34.03 -3.88 4.81
CA ARG A 146 -33.86 -5.33 4.98
C ARG A 146 -33.40 -5.65 6.40
N ARG A 147 -33.82 -6.81 6.89
CA ARG A 147 -33.59 -7.31 8.25
C ARG A 147 -32.24 -8.02 8.32
N PHE A 148 -31.47 -7.74 9.37
CA PHE A 148 -30.13 -8.30 9.58
C PHE A 148 -29.93 -8.71 11.05
N PRO A 149 -29.04 -9.69 11.32
CA PRO A 149 -28.70 -10.09 12.68
C PRO A 149 -28.10 -8.93 13.50
N PRO A 150 -28.14 -8.99 14.84
CA PRO A 150 -27.55 -7.97 15.70
C PRO A 150 -26.04 -7.88 15.40
N SER A 151 -25.50 -6.65 15.39
CA SER A 151 -24.10 -6.26 15.02
C SER A 151 -23.76 -6.07 13.53
N THR A 152 -24.74 -5.87 12.65
CA THR A 152 -24.47 -5.47 11.25
C THR A 152 -24.37 -3.96 11.06
N PHE A 153 -23.37 -3.51 10.30
CA PHE A 153 -23.20 -2.09 9.96
C PHE A 153 -23.17 -1.90 8.45
N HIS A 154 -23.89 -0.89 7.97
CA HIS A 154 -23.87 -0.51 6.56
C HIS A 154 -22.62 0.31 6.23
N CYS A 155 -21.78 -0.20 5.32
CA CYS A 155 -20.65 0.55 4.81
C CYS A 155 -21.08 1.39 3.59
N ARG A 156 -21.08 2.72 3.70
CA ARG A 156 -21.44 3.63 2.58
C ARG A 156 -20.47 3.55 1.39
N ILE A 157 -19.26 3.06 1.60
CA ILE A 157 -18.23 2.90 0.56
C ILE A 157 -18.51 1.63 -0.25
N CYS A 158 -18.48 0.47 0.40
CA CYS A 158 -18.75 -0.83 -0.24
C CYS A 158 -20.21 -1.02 -0.64
N GLN A 159 -21.12 -0.28 -0.01
CA GLN A 159 -22.57 -0.36 -0.18
C GLN A 159 -23.12 -1.75 0.08
N ALA A 160 -22.57 -2.35 1.12
CA ALA A 160 -22.94 -3.65 1.65
C ALA A 160 -23.10 -3.54 3.16
N CYS A 161 -23.95 -4.40 3.72
CA CYS A 161 -24.03 -4.62 5.15
C CYS A 161 -22.96 -5.65 5.54
N VAL A 162 -22.11 -5.29 6.49
CA VAL A 162 -21.02 -6.15 6.97
C VAL A 162 -21.27 -6.47 8.44
N ILE A 163 -21.22 -7.75 8.77
CA ILE A 163 -21.42 -8.27 10.13
C ILE A 163 -20.17 -7.95 10.97
N LYS A 164 -20.36 -7.38 12.16
CA LYS A 164 -19.30 -6.95 13.08
C LYS A 164 -18.19 -6.15 12.38
N ARG A 165 -18.61 -5.14 11.61
CA ARG A 165 -17.69 -4.24 10.90
C ARG A 165 -17.05 -3.26 11.88
N ASP A 166 -15.73 -3.18 11.85
CA ASP A 166 -14.97 -2.20 12.62
C ASP A 166 -14.72 -0.96 11.76
N ILE A 167 -13.98 -1.14 10.66
CA ILE A 167 -13.54 -0.04 9.79
C ILE A 167 -13.55 -0.43 8.31
N HIS A 168 -13.72 0.54 7.42
CA HIS A 168 -13.44 0.34 6.00
C HIS A 168 -12.02 0.83 5.70
N CYS A 169 -11.17 -0.06 5.19
CA CYS A 169 -9.79 0.29 4.84
C CYS A 169 -9.71 0.70 3.37
N VAL A 170 -9.51 2.00 3.14
CA VAL A 170 -9.38 2.57 1.78
C VAL A 170 -8.13 2.06 1.04
N TRP A 171 -7.08 1.69 1.77
CA TRP A 171 -5.81 1.20 1.22
C TRP A 171 -5.88 -0.25 0.72
N LEU A 172 -6.82 -1.05 1.24
CA LEU A 172 -7.09 -2.42 0.79
C LEU A 172 -8.38 -2.52 -0.06
N ASP A 173 -9.16 -1.43 -0.14
CA ASP A 173 -10.45 -1.38 -0.83
C ASP A 173 -11.41 -2.47 -0.32
N CYS A 174 -11.46 -2.67 1.01
CA CYS A 174 -12.34 -3.66 1.64
C CYS A 174 -12.72 -3.32 3.09
N CYS A 175 -13.81 -3.90 3.59
CA CYS A 175 -14.18 -3.78 5.01
C CYS A 175 -13.38 -4.75 5.89
N ILE A 176 -12.92 -4.25 7.03
CA ILE A 176 -12.28 -5.03 8.09
C ILE A 176 -13.28 -5.21 9.22
N GLY A 177 -13.38 -6.44 9.72
CA GLY A 177 -14.19 -6.82 10.87
C GLY A 177 -13.69 -8.11 11.50
N ASP A 178 -14.45 -8.65 12.43
CA ASP A 178 -14.08 -9.79 13.28
C ASP A 178 -13.43 -10.97 12.53
N LYS A 179 -13.97 -11.34 11.35
CA LYS A 179 -13.52 -12.51 10.57
C LYS A 179 -12.18 -12.34 9.84
N ASN A 180 -11.73 -11.10 9.61
CA ASN A 180 -10.50 -10.81 8.87
C ASN A 180 -9.54 -9.87 9.61
N HIS A 181 -9.91 -9.36 10.78
CA HIS A 181 -9.09 -8.45 11.58
C HIS A 181 -7.69 -9.01 11.91
N GLN A 182 -7.60 -10.26 12.37
CA GLN A 182 -6.30 -10.88 12.69
C GLN A 182 -5.37 -10.97 11.46
N LEU A 183 -5.93 -11.33 10.29
CA LEU A 183 -5.16 -11.39 9.05
C LEU A 183 -4.71 -10.00 8.58
N PHE A 184 -5.52 -8.97 8.85
CA PHE A 184 -5.16 -7.60 8.57
C PHE A 184 -3.96 -7.17 9.42
N VAL A 185 -3.99 -7.41 10.73
CA VAL A 185 -2.87 -7.11 11.64
C VAL A 185 -1.59 -7.82 11.22
N PHE A 186 -1.64 -9.13 10.92
CA PHE A 186 -0.46 -9.86 10.42
C PHE A 186 0.05 -9.31 9.08
N GLY A 187 -0.85 -8.96 8.16
CA GLY A 187 -0.47 -8.34 6.88
C GLY A 187 0.26 -7.01 7.07
N VAL A 188 -0.21 -6.16 7.99
CA VAL A 188 0.45 -4.88 8.31
C VAL A 188 1.82 -5.12 8.96
N LEU A 189 1.93 -6.06 9.91
CA LEU A 189 3.20 -6.39 10.56
C LEU A 189 4.24 -6.93 9.56
N PHE A 190 3.86 -7.86 8.69
CA PHE A 190 4.77 -8.36 7.65
C PHE A 190 5.17 -7.26 6.66
N SER A 191 4.25 -6.34 6.33
CA SER A 191 4.56 -5.19 5.47
C SER A 191 5.54 -4.23 6.14
N ALA A 192 5.31 -3.87 7.40
CA ALA A 192 6.22 -3.02 8.16
C ALA A 192 7.61 -3.66 8.28
N GLY A 193 7.67 -4.95 8.58
CA GLY A 193 8.92 -5.72 8.61
C GLY A 193 9.64 -5.72 7.27
N ALA A 194 8.93 -5.98 6.16
CA ALA A 194 9.52 -5.95 4.82
C ALA A 194 10.07 -4.56 4.45
N LEU A 195 9.32 -3.49 4.76
CA LEU A 195 9.72 -2.12 4.46
C LEU A 195 10.95 -1.70 5.28
N VAL A 196 10.98 -2.00 6.59
CA VAL A 196 12.13 -1.70 7.45
C VAL A 196 13.35 -2.50 7.01
N TYR A 197 13.21 -3.81 6.83
CA TYR A 197 14.31 -4.68 6.45
C TYR A 197 14.86 -4.33 5.06
N GLY A 198 13.99 -4.12 4.08
CA GLY A 198 14.38 -3.69 2.74
C GLY A 198 15.05 -2.30 2.73
N ALA A 199 14.58 -1.37 3.56
CA ALA A 199 15.23 -0.07 3.72
C ALA A 199 16.64 -0.20 4.31
N ILE A 200 16.81 -1.01 5.36
CA ILE A 200 18.12 -1.26 5.97
C ILE A 200 19.07 -1.83 4.91
N LEU A 201 18.70 -2.92 4.24
CA LEU A 201 19.52 -3.54 3.20
C LEU A 201 19.90 -2.54 2.10
N THR A 202 18.97 -1.71 1.67
CA THR A 202 19.20 -0.70 0.61
C THR A 202 20.14 0.41 1.07
N ILE A 203 20.00 0.91 2.30
CA ILE A 203 20.87 2.00 2.77
C ILE A 203 22.28 1.47 3.05
N THR A 204 22.40 0.24 3.58
CA THR A 204 23.69 -0.40 3.82
C THR A 204 24.48 -0.66 2.53
N THR A 205 23.80 -0.82 1.39
CA THR A 205 24.46 -1.05 0.10
C THR A 205 24.81 0.25 -0.64
N VAL A 206 24.01 1.30 -0.44
CA VAL A 206 24.11 2.55 -1.20
C VAL A 206 24.95 3.61 -0.49
N CYS A 207 24.95 3.65 0.84
CA CYS A 207 25.74 4.62 1.60
C CYS A 207 27.09 4.02 2.00
N HIS A 208 28.10 4.88 2.26
CA HIS A 208 29.43 4.40 2.60
C HIS A 208 29.41 3.58 3.91
N PRO A 209 29.96 2.35 3.91
CA PRO A 209 30.04 1.54 5.11
C PRO A 209 31.09 2.15 6.04
N SER A 210 30.70 2.62 7.22
CA SER A 210 31.66 3.25 8.14
C SER A 210 31.97 2.42 9.38
N PHE A 211 31.06 1.66 9.99
CA PHE A 211 31.39 0.92 11.23
C PHE A 211 30.61 -0.38 11.46
N TYR A 212 31.33 -1.42 11.92
CA TYR A 212 30.78 -2.62 12.54
C TYR A 212 30.43 -2.31 14.00
N ILE A 213 29.15 -2.28 14.35
CA ILE A 213 28.74 -2.39 15.76
C ILE A 213 28.34 -3.85 15.98
N MET A 214 29.12 -4.57 16.80
CA MET A 214 28.83 -5.95 17.22
C MET A 214 28.70 -6.97 16.07
N GLU A 215 29.65 -6.95 15.11
CA GLU A 215 29.86 -7.95 14.04
C GLU A 215 28.64 -8.31 13.14
N THR A 216 27.48 -7.67 13.31
CA THR A 216 26.21 -8.14 12.69
C THR A 216 25.33 -7.04 12.09
N VAL A 217 25.58 -5.76 12.38
CA VAL A 217 24.74 -4.65 11.88
C VAL A 217 25.62 -3.52 11.32
N LEU A 218 25.44 -3.24 10.02
CA LEU A 218 26.11 -2.16 9.29
C LEU A 218 25.26 -0.88 9.40
N LEU A 219 25.85 0.21 9.89
CA LEU A 219 25.22 1.53 9.95
C LEU A 219 26.00 2.51 9.05
N PRO A 220 25.31 3.34 8.24
CA PRO A 220 25.95 4.29 7.32
C PRO A 220 26.17 5.67 7.97
N ASP A 221 27.39 6.22 7.90
CA ASP A 221 27.72 7.58 8.39
C ASP A 221 27.61 8.68 7.32
N ASP A 222 27.84 8.38 6.03
CA ASP A 222 27.83 9.39 4.97
C ASP A 222 27.10 8.90 3.71
N CYS A 223 26.08 9.65 3.31
CA CYS A 223 25.29 9.45 2.10
C CYS A 223 25.38 10.67 1.15
N SER A 224 26.42 11.51 1.28
CA SER A 224 26.57 12.75 0.49
C SER A 224 26.67 12.50 -1.02
N ASP A 225 27.23 11.36 -1.43
CA ASP A 225 27.52 11.04 -2.83
C ASP A 225 26.38 10.30 -3.56
N VAL A 226 25.29 9.94 -2.86
CA VAL A 226 24.22 9.10 -3.44
C VAL A 226 23.50 9.75 -4.62
N TYR A 227 23.59 11.08 -4.78
CA TYR A 227 22.97 11.82 -5.90
C TYR A 227 23.89 12.01 -7.11
N HIS A 228 25.12 11.50 -7.08
CA HIS A 228 26.00 11.54 -8.25
C HIS A 228 25.60 10.53 -9.34
N ASP A 229 24.95 9.44 -8.96
CA ASP A 229 24.39 8.45 -9.87
C ASP A 229 22.87 8.35 -9.67
N PHE A 230 22.12 8.39 -10.77
CA PHE A 230 20.66 8.38 -10.72
C PHE A 230 20.09 7.08 -10.15
N MET A 231 20.69 5.92 -10.44
CA MET A 231 20.20 4.62 -9.95
C MET A 231 20.43 4.50 -8.45
N ILE A 232 21.58 4.95 -7.96
CA ILE A 232 21.91 5.01 -6.54
C ILE A 232 20.97 5.99 -5.81
N ALA A 233 20.72 7.16 -6.40
CA ALA A 233 19.77 8.13 -5.86
C ALA A 233 18.35 7.56 -5.78
N LEU A 234 17.91 6.81 -6.80
CA LEU A 234 16.60 6.16 -6.81
C LEU A 234 16.46 5.10 -5.71
N CYS A 235 17.50 4.30 -5.47
CA CYS A 235 17.56 3.34 -4.35
C CYS A 235 17.46 4.06 -3.00
N PHE A 236 18.22 5.13 -2.81
CA PHE A 236 18.18 5.94 -1.58
C PHE A 236 16.80 6.58 -1.35
N VAL A 237 16.20 7.19 -2.37
CA VAL A 237 14.84 7.75 -2.28
C VAL A 237 13.82 6.65 -1.91
N SER A 238 13.96 5.47 -2.49
CA SER A 238 13.06 4.33 -2.22
C SER A 238 13.17 3.84 -0.78
N SER A 239 14.37 3.81 -0.19
CA SER A 239 14.56 3.40 1.20
C SER A 239 13.99 4.43 2.19
N ILE A 240 14.14 5.73 1.91
CA ILE A 240 13.48 6.80 2.68
C ILE A 240 11.96 6.64 2.62
N TYR A 241 11.40 6.38 1.44
CA TYR A 241 9.97 6.12 1.30
C TYR A 241 9.53 4.90 2.11
N CYS A 242 10.29 3.80 2.08
CA CYS A 242 10.02 2.62 2.90
C CYS A 242 9.99 2.93 4.40
N ILE A 243 10.95 3.69 4.92
CA ILE A 243 11.01 4.08 6.34
C ILE A 243 9.78 4.91 6.72
N VAL A 244 9.42 5.90 5.90
CA VAL A 244 8.25 6.76 6.13
C VAL A 244 6.97 5.92 6.16
N ILE A 245 6.76 5.02 5.18
CA ILE A 245 5.57 4.18 5.15
C ILE A 245 5.56 3.19 6.31
N ALA A 246 6.69 2.57 6.66
CA ALA A 246 6.78 1.67 7.81
C ALA A 246 6.39 2.39 9.11
N PHE A 247 6.88 3.61 9.33
CA PHE A 247 6.52 4.43 10.49
C PHE A 247 5.01 4.72 10.52
N LEU A 248 4.41 5.09 9.39
CA LEU A 248 2.96 5.30 9.31
C LEU A 248 2.16 4.03 9.60
N LEU A 249 2.60 2.86 9.09
CA LEU A 249 1.95 1.59 9.36
C LEU A 249 2.02 1.21 10.85
N LEU A 250 3.13 1.49 11.51
CA LEU A 250 3.30 1.23 12.94
C LEU A 250 2.44 2.16 13.82
N ILE A 251 2.18 3.39 13.39
CA ILE A 251 1.22 4.29 14.07
C ILE A 251 -0.22 3.80 13.92
N LEU A 252 -0.53 3.10 12.83
CA LEU A 252 -1.87 2.60 12.52
C LEU A 252 -2.22 1.26 13.20
N LEU A 253 -1.23 0.56 13.76
CA LEU A 253 -1.36 -0.69 14.52
C LEU A 253 -1.75 -0.41 15.97
#